data_AF-A0A970SAJ6-F1
#
_entry.id   AF-A0A970SAJ6-F1
#
_cell.length_a   1.000
_cell.length_b   1.000
_cell.length_c   1.000
_cell.angle_alpha   90.00
_cell.angle_beta   90.00
_cell.angle_gamma   90.00
#
_symmetry.space_group_name_H-M   'P 1'
#
loop_
_entity.id
_entity.type
_entity.pdbx_description
1 polymer ?
#
loop_
_entity_poly.entity_id
_entity_poly.type
_entity_poly.pdbx_seq_one_letter_code
_entity_poly.pdbx_strand_id
1 'polypeptide(L)'
;MRIKRRVMFALIVVYLLLCPVACQNDSTKKGSDKGVVFDSDNFLNNLQPSSDSGVTTDTSDIDSDKGPKADSDTTVIADTSDTADTADTADSDTNVDTGTPECTPGEARCPTTDAVQVCVAVGDAGAQWASPVDCSSGQMCVDALGACVDCVPGTYECYGQNLYECNTRGSWSSAVTCDTNKVCVEALGACVDCTPGTYKCEGQELYGCDSTGSWVSVSTCYSSDICDPVQGRCVSFNLHKMDETFELLPQNRCATPCDTGDVDLDALLDMAAGFRMA
;
A
#
# COMPACT_ATOMS: atom_id res chain seq x y z
N MET A 1 -45.96 28.62 -4.78
CA MET A 1 -44.70 28.20 -4.10
C MET A 1 -43.98 29.34 -3.37
N ARG A 2 -44.64 30.13 -2.50
CA ARG A 2 -43.94 31.10 -1.62
C ARG A 2 -44.41 31.12 -0.15
N ILE A 3 -45.45 30.36 0.19
CA ILE A 3 -45.98 30.28 1.57
C ILE A 3 -45.27 29.19 2.41
N LYS A 4 -44.84 28.08 1.80
CA LYS A 4 -44.17 26.97 2.52
C LYS A 4 -42.78 27.32 3.10
N ARG A 5 -42.03 28.24 2.48
CA ARG A 5 -40.69 28.64 2.97
C ARG A 5 -40.73 29.54 4.21
N ARG A 6 -41.80 30.34 4.39
CA ARG A 6 -41.92 31.24 5.56
C ARG A 6 -42.32 30.50 6.83
N VAL A 7 -43.14 29.44 6.71
CA VAL A 7 -43.52 28.58 7.84
C VAL A 7 -42.36 27.70 8.31
N MET A 8 -41.53 27.21 7.38
CA MET A 8 -40.36 26.39 7.70
C MET A 8 -39.25 27.20 8.40
N PHE A 9 -39.02 28.45 7.99
CA PHE A 9 -38.08 29.35 8.69
C PHE A 9 -38.58 29.77 10.06
N ALA A 10 -39.88 30.00 10.23
CA ALA A 10 -40.46 30.32 11.53
C ALA A 10 -40.33 29.14 12.52
N LEU A 11 -40.52 27.90 12.07
CA LEU A 11 -40.35 26.71 12.91
C LEU A 11 -38.89 26.46 13.31
N ILE A 12 -37.92 26.70 12.41
CA ILE A 12 -36.49 26.56 12.71
C ILE A 12 -36.02 27.63 13.71
N VAL A 13 -36.49 28.87 13.58
CA VAL A 13 -36.14 29.96 14.50
C VAL A 13 -36.78 29.75 15.88
N VAL A 14 -38.01 29.23 15.95
CA VAL A 14 -38.65 28.85 17.22
C VAL A 14 -37.93 27.67 17.88
N TYR A 15 -37.46 26.69 17.11
CA TYR A 15 -36.71 25.54 17.62
C TYR A 15 -35.32 25.92 18.15
N LEU A 16 -34.63 26.87 17.51
CA LEU A 16 -33.34 27.39 17.97
C LEU A 16 -33.46 28.35 19.18
N LEU A 17 -34.62 28.99 19.38
CA LEU A 17 -34.86 29.87 20.53
C LEU A 17 -35.38 29.12 21.77
N LEU A 18 -35.96 27.93 21.62
CA LEU A 18 -36.49 27.11 22.74
C LEU A 18 -35.53 26.02 23.24
N CYS A 19 -34.38 25.83 22.60
CA CYS A 19 -33.31 24.95 23.10
C CYS A 19 -32.14 25.79 23.63
N PRO A 20 -32.17 26.24 24.90
CA PRO A 20 -30.96 26.73 25.53
C PRO A 20 -29.95 25.58 25.66
N VAL A 21 -28.75 25.92 25.25
CA VAL A 21 -27.47 25.25 25.51
C VAL A 21 -27.43 24.68 26.93
N ALA A 22 -27.64 23.38 27.07
CA ALA A 22 -27.38 22.63 28.29
C ALA A 22 -26.86 21.23 27.94
N CYS A 23 -25.71 21.19 27.26
CA CYS A 23 -24.82 20.03 27.21
C CYS A 23 -23.38 20.56 27.12
N GLN A 24 -22.93 21.21 28.20
CA GLN A 24 -21.51 21.39 28.47
C GLN A 24 -21.14 20.56 29.69
N ASN A 25 -20.33 19.54 29.42
CA ASN A 25 -19.27 18.99 30.26
C ASN A 25 -19.50 19.01 31.78
N ASP A 26 -19.82 17.84 32.34
CA ASP A 26 -19.26 17.48 33.64
C ASP A 26 -18.97 15.98 33.72
N SER A 27 -17.68 15.64 33.74
CA SER A 27 -17.17 14.35 34.20
C SER A 27 -15.72 14.55 34.65
N THR A 28 -15.54 15.37 35.69
CA THR A 28 -14.38 15.23 36.57
C THR A 28 -14.78 14.45 37.83
N LYS A 29 -14.44 13.16 37.90
CA LYS A 29 -13.66 12.53 39.00
C LYS A 29 -13.71 10.99 38.98
N LYS A 30 -12.50 10.43 38.75
CA LYS A 30 -11.75 9.52 39.64
C LYS A 30 -12.26 8.07 39.82
N GLY A 31 -11.56 7.14 39.15
CA GLY A 31 -11.49 5.73 39.50
C GLY A 31 -10.38 5.04 38.68
N SER A 32 -9.39 4.49 39.37
CA SER A 32 -8.19 3.83 38.83
C SER A 32 -8.52 2.68 37.89
N ASP A 33 -7.81 2.57 36.76
CA ASP A 33 -6.90 1.44 36.49
C ASP A 33 -6.22 1.57 35.12
N LYS A 34 -5.05 0.96 35.02
CA LYS A 34 -4.02 1.15 34.00
C LYS A 34 -4.49 0.76 32.59
N GLY A 35 -4.81 1.77 31.78
CA GLY A 35 -4.93 1.65 30.33
C GLY A 35 -3.60 2.00 29.66
N VAL A 36 -3.02 1.02 28.98
CA VAL A 36 -1.85 1.16 28.12
C VAL A 36 -2.26 2.02 26.93
N VAL A 37 -1.68 3.21 26.79
CA VAL A 37 -1.84 4.04 25.60
C VAL A 37 -0.92 3.45 24.52
N PHE A 38 -1.51 2.98 23.43
CA PHE A 38 -0.80 2.81 22.17
C PHE A 38 -0.70 4.19 21.52
N ASP A 39 0.48 4.81 21.64
CA ASP A 39 0.87 5.97 20.84
C ASP A 39 1.30 5.47 19.46
N SER A 40 0.43 5.65 18.48
CA SER A 40 0.77 5.59 17.07
C SER A 40 1.12 7.01 16.66
N ASP A 41 2.40 7.38 16.68
CA ASP A 41 3.04 8.43 15.86
C ASP A 41 4.42 8.84 16.45
N ASN A 42 5.41 7.94 16.49
CA ASN A 42 6.83 8.37 16.46
C ASN A 42 7.81 7.20 16.21
N PHE A 43 8.14 6.91 14.96
CA PHE A 43 9.30 6.08 14.63
C PHE A 43 10.12 6.70 13.50
N LEU A 44 10.70 7.87 13.78
CA LEU A 44 11.96 8.25 13.18
C LEU A 44 12.92 8.68 14.29
N ASN A 45 14.08 8.03 14.30
CA ASN A 45 15.31 8.39 15.00
C ASN A 45 15.36 8.21 16.54
N ASN A 46 15.91 7.07 16.97
CA ASN A 46 17.05 7.06 17.90
C ASN A 46 17.56 5.64 18.14
N LEU A 47 18.69 5.29 17.51
CA LEU A 47 19.58 4.24 17.98
C LEU A 47 20.99 4.84 18.06
N GLN A 48 21.25 5.52 19.17
CA GLN A 48 22.57 5.48 19.79
C GLN A 48 22.75 4.12 20.47
N PRO A 49 23.94 3.53 20.36
CA PRO A 49 24.53 2.86 21.50
C PRO A 49 25.83 3.57 21.88
N SER A 50 25.86 4.06 23.12
CA SER A 50 27.08 4.53 23.77
C SER A 50 27.39 3.66 24.98
N SER A 51 28.70 3.43 25.15
CA SER A 51 29.45 2.96 26.32
C SER A 51 29.51 1.44 26.54
N ASP A 52 30.64 0.83 26.89
CA ASP A 52 32.06 1.20 26.90
C ASP A 52 32.85 0.01 27.45
N SER A 53 34.19 0.06 27.28
CA SER A 53 35.24 -0.74 27.95
C SER A 53 35.59 -2.06 27.25
N GLY A 54 36.80 -2.30 26.75
CA GLY A 54 38.10 -1.65 26.92
C GLY A 54 39.16 -2.73 27.16
N VAL A 55 40.29 -2.69 26.43
CA VAL A 55 41.68 -3.09 26.81
C VAL A 55 42.53 -3.42 25.56
N THR A 56 43.37 -2.43 25.22
CA THR A 56 44.79 -2.40 24.81
C THR A 56 45.45 -3.35 23.77
N THR A 57 46.19 -2.67 22.88
CA THR A 57 47.54 -2.93 22.29
C THR A 57 47.75 -4.10 21.33
N ASP A 58 47.97 -3.79 20.05
CA ASP A 58 49.31 -3.78 19.38
C ASP A 58 49.11 -3.41 17.89
N THR A 59 49.60 -2.27 17.41
CA THR A 59 50.90 -2.07 16.72
C THR A 59 51.23 -3.11 15.65
N SER A 60 50.94 -2.80 14.38
CA SER A 60 51.91 -2.94 13.29
C SER A 60 51.36 -2.36 11.98
N ASP A 61 52.14 -1.40 11.48
CA ASP A 61 52.12 -0.78 10.17
C ASP A 61 52.12 -1.80 9.01
N ILE A 62 51.62 -1.39 7.84
CA ILE A 62 52.35 -1.39 6.56
C ILE A 62 51.53 -0.58 5.54
N ASP A 63 52.13 0.56 5.16
CA ASP A 63 51.86 1.35 3.96
C ASP A 63 51.96 0.51 2.67
N SER A 64 51.19 0.88 1.65
CA SER A 64 51.74 1.10 0.29
C SER A 64 50.72 1.73 -0.65
N ASP A 65 50.87 3.04 -0.83
CA ASP A 65 50.49 3.82 -2.00
C ASP A 65 50.92 3.18 -3.33
N LYS A 66 50.12 3.37 -4.39
CA LYS A 66 50.48 4.29 -5.52
C LYS A 66 49.45 4.29 -6.64
N GLY A 67 48.92 5.49 -6.93
CA GLY A 67 48.48 5.89 -8.27
C GLY A 67 49.69 6.17 -9.20
N PRO A 68 49.52 6.79 -10.39
CA PRO A 68 48.85 8.10 -10.48
C PRO A 68 47.95 8.35 -11.72
N LYS A 69 47.12 9.39 -11.59
CA LYS A 69 46.55 10.21 -12.68
C LYS A 69 47.55 11.30 -13.13
N ALA A 70 47.51 11.68 -14.41
CA ALA A 70 47.80 13.02 -14.93
C ALA A 70 47.10 13.10 -16.31
N ASP A 71 46.06 13.91 -16.51
CA ASP A 71 46.00 15.37 -16.71
C ASP A 71 46.46 15.87 -18.08
N SER A 72 45.59 16.71 -18.63
CA SER A 72 45.63 17.50 -19.86
C SER A 72 46.96 18.16 -20.15
N ASP A 73 47.34 18.22 -21.43
CA ASP A 73 47.85 19.48 -21.95
C ASP A 73 47.48 19.73 -23.41
N THR A 74 47.03 20.96 -23.63
CA THR A 74 46.59 21.53 -24.89
C THR A 74 47.82 22.07 -25.61
N THR A 75 48.05 21.68 -26.86
CA THR A 75 48.97 22.42 -27.72
C THR A 75 48.33 22.66 -29.07
N VAL A 76 47.89 23.90 -29.24
CA VAL A 76 47.53 24.52 -30.50
C VAL A 76 48.83 24.77 -31.25
N ILE A 77 49.02 24.12 -32.40
CA ILE A 77 49.88 24.65 -33.47
C ILE A 77 49.01 24.68 -34.73
N ALA A 78 48.52 25.87 -35.02
CA ALA A 78 48.11 26.23 -36.36
C ALA A 78 49.37 26.62 -37.12
N ASP A 79 49.69 25.90 -38.19
CA ASP A 79 50.44 26.46 -39.29
C ASP A 79 49.70 26.12 -40.59
N THR A 80 49.24 27.19 -41.22
CA THR A 80 48.63 27.20 -42.54
C THR A 80 49.69 27.14 -43.63
N SER A 81 49.25 26.67 -44.79
CA SER A 81 49.68 26.99 -46.14
C SER A 81 50.83 26.21 -46.80
N ASP A 82 50.40 25.55 -47.88
CA ASP A 82 51.04 25.37 -49.18
C ASP A 82 52.11 24.30 -49.34
N THR A 83 51.77 23.22 -50.05
CA THR A 83 51.98 23.15 -51.51
C THR A 83 51.49 21.82 -52.06
N ALA A 84 50.88 21.88 -53.24
CA ALA A 84 50.47 20.72 -54.01
C ALA A 84 51.70 20.00 -54.57
N ASP A 85 51.73 18.68 -54.45
CA ASP A 85 52.33 17.83 -55.48
C ASP A 85 51.68 16.43 -55.49
N THR A 86 51.48 15.98 -56.72
CA THR A 86 50.76 14.78 -57.16
C THR A 86 51.49 13.48 -56.83
N ALA A 87 50.77 12.44 -56.39
CA ALA A 87 50.76 11.10 -56.99
C ALA A 87 50.05 10.08 -56.08
N ASP A 88 49.28 9.20 -56.72
CA ASP A 88 48.75 7.94 -56.24
C ASP A 88 49.59 7.25 -55.15
N THR A 89 49.01 7.17 -53.95
CA THR A 89 48.89 5.89 -53.25
C THR A 89 47.52 5.88 -52.59
N ALA A 90 46.75 4.83 -52.85
CA ALA A 90 45.43 4.60 -52.31
C ALA A 90 45.40 4.79 -50.79
N ASP A 91 44.88 5.93 -50.33
CA ASP A 91 44.31 6.03 -49.00
C ASP A 91 42.84 5.65 -49.15
N SER A 92 42.65 4.35 -49.32
CA SER A 92 41.38 3.73 -49.01
C SER A 92 41.22 3.87 -47.50
N ASP A 93 40.65 5.00 -47.08
CA ASP A 93 39.95 5.17 -45.80
C ASP A 93 38.74 4.22 -45.76
N THR A 94 38.96 2.94 -46.02
CA THR A 94 38.23 1.91 -45.33
C THR A 94 38.79 1.92 -43.91
N ASN A 95 38.38 2.92 -43.13
CA ASN A 95 38.10 2.70 -41.74
C ASN A 95 37.01 1.61 -41.75
N VAL A 96 37.46 0.37 -41.91
CA VAL A 96 36.70 -0.80 -41.53
C VAL A 96 36.62 -0.60 -40.03
N ASP A 97 35.60 0.14 -39.62
CA ASP A 97 34.97 -0.02 -38.34
C ASP A 97 34.66 -1.52 -38.31
N THR A 98 35.62 -2.30 -37.80
CA THR A 98 35.40 -3.66 -37.37
C THR A 98 34.49 -3.49 -36.17
N GLY A 99 33.21 -3.22 -36.52
CA GLY A 99 32.20 -2.71 -35.62
C GLY A 99 32.20 -3.63 -34.43
N THR A 100 32.39 -3.03 -33.26
CA THR A 100 32.22 -3.79 -32.02
C THR A 100 30.83 -4.42 -32.11
N PRO A 101 30.71 -5.76 -32.06
CA PRO A 101 29.43 -6.41 -32.26
C PRO A 101 28.43 -5.87 -31.23
N GLU A 102 27.24 -5.50 -31.68
CA GLU A 102 26.23 -4.88 -30.80
C GLU A 102 25.72 -5.85 -29.72
N CYS A 103 25.91 -7.16 -29.95
CA CYS A 103 25.48 -8.24 -29.07
C CYS A 103 26.27 -9.52 -29.36
N THR A 104 26.11 -10.54 -28.52
CA THR A 104 26.72 -11.86 -28.76
C THR A 104 25.75 -12.73 -29.58
N PRO A 105 26.15 -13.33 -30.72
CA PRO A 105 25.26 -14.22 -31.48
C PRO A 105 24.61 -15.30 -30.61
N GLY A 106 23.30 -15.44 -30.71
CA GLY A 106 22.49 -16.38 -29.93
C GLY A 106 22.03 -15.83 -28.57
N GLU A 107 22.52 -14.67 -28.14
CA GLU A 107 21.98 -13.95 -26.99
C GLU A 107 20.53 -13.52 -27.27
N ALA A 108 19.67 -13.63 -26.26
CA ALA A 108 18.27 -13.26 -26.37
C ALA A 108 17.90 -12.25 -25.28
N ARG A 109 16.99 -11.33 -25.61
CA ARG A 109 16.48 -10.31 -24.69
C ARG A 109 15.00 -10.07 -24.90
N CYS A 110 14.36 -9.44 -23.92
CA CYS A 110 12.97 -9.02 -24.00
C CYS A 110 12.88 -7.50 -24.16
N PRO A 111 12.86 -6.95 -25.39
CA PRO A 111 12.69 -5.51 -25.59
C PRO A 111 11.32 -5.01 -25.07
N THR A 112 10.33 -5.89 -25.01
CA THR A 112 9.01 -5.67 -24.42
C THR A 112 8.58 -6.91 -23.64
N THR A 113 7.49 -6.80 -22.88
CA THR A 113 6.95 -7.93 -22.09
C THR A 113 6.37 -9.05 -22.95
N ASP A 114 6.18 -8.82 -24.24
CA ASP A 114 5.48 -9.70 -25.18
C ASP A 114 6.27 -9.96 -26.46
N ALA A 115 7.54 -9.58 -26.53
CA ALA A 115 8.39 -9.88 -27.68
C ALA A 115 9.79 -10.32 -27.27
N VAL A 116 10.32 -11.32 -27.96
CA VAL A 116 11.70 -11.79 -27.82
C VAL A 116 12.55 -11.30 -28.99
N GLN A 117 13.77 -10.88 -28.72
CA GLN A 117 14.73 -10.47 -29.73
C GLN A 117 16.01 -11.28 -29.58
N VAL A 118 16.46 -11.90 -30.67
CA VAL A 118 17.67 -12.73 -30.69
C VAL A 118 18.76 -12.04 -31.49
N CYS A 119 19.95 -12.01 -30.93
CA CYS A 119 21.13 -11.53 -31.61
C CYS A 119 21.56 -12.53 -32.69
N VAL A 120 21.70 -12.07 -33.92
CA VAL A 120 22.08 -12.90 -35.07
C VAL A 120 23.43 -12.45 -35.61
N ALA A 121 24.26 -13.42 -36.01
CA ALA A 121 25.50 -13.13 -36.71
C ALA A 121 25.20 -12.58 -38.11
N VAL A 122 25.91 -11.52 -38.52
CA VAL A 122 25.71 -10.88 -39.83
C VAL A 122 27.04 -10.82 -40.57
N GLY A 123 27.36 -11.92 -41.25
CA GLY A 123 28.57 -12.08 -42.04
C GLY A 123 29.83 -11.74 -41.24
N ASP A 124 30.79 -11.10 -41.91
CA ASP A 124 32.03 -10.63 -41.29
C ASP A 124 31.86 -9.31 -40.50
N ALA A 125 30.66 -8.71 -40.52
CA ALA A 125 30.34 -7.44 -39.89
C ALA A 125 29.97 -7.56 -38.39
N GLY A 126 30.10 -8.75 -37.80
CA GLY A 126 29.81 -9.00 -36.39
C GLY A 126 28.39 -9.54 -36.16
N ALA A 127 27.66 -8.95 -35.23
CA ALA A 127 26.34 -9.40 -34.82
C ALA A 127 25.41 -8.23 -34.48
N GLN A 128 24.13 -8.40 -34.78
CA GLN A 128 23.10 -7.39 -34.55
C GLN A 128 21.80 -8.02 -34.06
N TRP A 129 20.97 -7.22 -33.41
CA TRP A 129 19.65 -7.67 -32.95
C TRP A 129 18.70 -7.84 -34.13
N ALA A 130 18.14 -9.05 -34.29
CA ALA A 130 17.09 -9.30 -35.28
C ALA A 130 15.81 -8.51 -34.95
N SER A 131 14.86 -8.43 -35.88
CA SER A 131 13.53 -7.87 -35.55
C SER A 131 12.89 -8.66 -34.40
N PRO A 132 12.23 -8.00 -33.41
CA PRO A 132 11.52 -8.69 -32.34
C PRO A 132 10.45 -9.64 -32.89
N VAL A 133 10.29 -10.77 -32.22
CA VAL A 133 9.25 -11.78 -32.50
C VAL A 133 8.27 -11.75 -31.34
N ASP A 134 7.00 -11.49 -31.64
CA ASP A 134 5.95 -11.45 -30.64
C ASP A 134 5.68 -12.85 -30.05
N CYS A 135 5.44 -12.89 -28.76
CA CYS A 135 5.03 -14.07 -28.02
C CYS A 135 3.60 -14.47 -28.38
N SER A 136 3.28 -15.76 -28.23
CA SER A 136 1.91 -16.23 -28.46
C SER A 136 0.97 -15.67 -27.40
N SER A 137 -0.34 -15.68 -27.69
CA SER A 137 -1.36 -15.22 -26.74
C SER A 137 -1.24 -15.95 -25.40
N GLY A 138 -1.12 -15.18 -24.31
CA GLY A 138 -0.98 -15.73 -22.95
C GLY A 138 0.47 -16.03 -22.53
N GLN A 139 1.45 -15.76 -23.40
CA GLN A 139 2.86 -15.83 -23.07
C GLN A 139 3.44 -14.43 -22.85
N MET A 140 4.54 -14.39 -22.09
CA MET A 140 5.31 -13.19 -21.84
C MET A 140 6.80 -13.49 -22.02
N CYS A 141 7.55 -12.49 -22.47
CA CYS A 141 8.99 -12.58 -22.54
C CYS A 141 9.58 -12.35 -21.14
N VAL A 142 10.42 -13.29 -20.68
CA VAL A 142 11.13 -13.19 -19.40
C VAL A 142 12.62 -13.10 -19.66
N ASP A 143 13.25 -11.98 -19.28
CA ASP A 143 14.67 -11.71 -19.55
C ASP A 143 15.58 -12.80 -18.99
N ALA A 144 15.26 -13.32 -17.79
CA ALA A 144 16.04 -14.40 -17.17
C ALA A 144 16.08 -15.69 -18.01
N LEU A 145 15.11 -15.88 -18.90
CA LEU A 145 15.02 -17.04 -19.80
C LEU A 145 15.33 -16.67 -21.26
N GLY A 146 15.31 -15.38 -21.62
CA GLY A 146 15.48 -14.91 -22.98
C GLY A 146 14.45 -15.51 -23.95
N ALA A 147 13.24 -15.80 -23.46
CA ALA A 147 12.26 -16.57 -24.21
C ALA A 147 10.82 -16.19 -23.82
N CYS A 148 9.90 -16.47 -24.75
CA CYS A 148 8.47 -16.45 -24.48
C CYS A 148 8.08 -17.66 -23.64
N VAL A 149 7.45 -17.38 -22.50
CA VAL A 149 7.04 -18.37 -21.51
C VAL A 149 5.63 -18.10 -21.01
N ASP A 150 4.99 -19.10 -20.44
CA ASP A 150 3.60 -19.01 -19.98
C ASP A 150 3.49 -18.26 -18.64
N CYS A 151 4.59 -18.18 -17.89
CA CYS A 151 4.65 -17.58 -16.56
C CYS A 151 6.10 -17.25 -16.15
N VAL A 152 6.24 -16.44 -15.09
CA VAL A 152 7.54 -16.10 -14.50
C VAL A 152 7.96 -17.19 -13.51
N PRO A 153 9.15 -17.80 -13.63
CA PRO A 153 9.59 -18.83 -12.69
C PRO A 153 9.46 -18.44 -11.22
N GLY A 154 8.90 -19.34 -10.41
CA GLY A 154 8.67 -19.16 -8.98
C GLY A 154 7.39 -18.40 -8.62
N THR A 155 6.57 -17.99 -9.60
CA THR A 155 5.22 -17.47 -9.31
C THR A 155 4.22 -18.61 -9.11
N TYR A 156 3.15 -18.31 -8.38
CA TYR A 156 2.07 -19.23 -8.10
C TYR A 156 0.75 -18.72 -8.63
N GLU A 157 -0.14 -19.64 -9.01
CA GLU A 157 -1.50 -19.32 -9.45
C GLU A 157 -2.50 -20.37 -8.97
N CYS A 158 -3.69 -19.94 -8.60
CA CYS A 158 -4.74 -20.78 -8.04
C CYS A 158 -5.85 -21.02 -9.07
N TYR A 159 -5.96 -22.25 -9.57
CA TYR A 159 -7.10 -22.68 -10.36
C TYR A 159 -8.06 -23.48 -9.47
N GLY A 160 -8.95 -22.75 -8.80
CA GLY A 160 -9.85 -23.31 -7.78
C GLY A 160 -9.08 -23.76 -6.54
N GLN A 161 -9.12 -25.06 -6.24
CA GLN A 161 -8.37 -25.66 -5.12
C GLN A 161 -6.93 -26.05 -5.51
N ASN A 162 -6.56 -25.95 -6.78
CA ASN A 162 -5.25 -26.40 -7.25
C ASN A 162 -4.29 -25.21 -7.32
N LEU A 163 -3.19 -25.32 -6.58
CA LEU A 163 -2.06 -24.43 -6.69
C LEU A 163 -1.14 -24.92 -7.81
N TYR A 164 -0.85 -24.03 -8.75
CA TYR A 164 0.15 -24.22 -9.78
C TYR A 164 1.37 -23.36 -9.47
N GLU A 165 2.54 -23.93 -9.71
CA GLU A 165 3.82 -23.22 -9.63
C GLU A 165 4.41 -23.12 -11.04
N CYS A 166 4.91 -21.94 -11.36
CA CYS A 166 5.68 -21.72 -12.55
C CYS A 166 7.09 -22.29 -12.38
N ASN A 167 7.40 -23.35 -13.12
CA ASN A 167 8.70 -23.98 -13.01
C ASN A 167 9.82 -23.12 -13.63
N THR A 168 11.07 -23.56 -13.47
CA THR A 168 12.26 -22.86 -13.99
C THR A 168 12.31 -22.73 -15.52
N ARG A 169 11.46 -23.45 -16.25
CA ARG A 169 11.33 -23.35 -17.72
C ARG A 169 10.22 -22.40 -18.15
N GLY A 170 9.55 -21.76 -17.20
CA GLY A 170 8.46 -20.82 -17.49
C GLY A 170 7.16 -21.51 -17.93
N SER A 171 6.90 -22.71 -17.41
CA SER A 171 5.64 -23.43 -17.66
C SER A 171 4.91 -23.74 -16.36
N TRP A 172 3.59 -23.66 -16.39
CA TRP A 172 2.75 -24.03 -15.24
C TRP A 172 2.82 -25.52 -14.96
N SER A 173 3.01 -25.87 -13.70
CA SER A 173 2.95 -27.24 -13.20
C SER A 173 2.14 -27.30 -11.92
N SER A 174 1.36 -28.37 -11.75
CA SER A 174 0.59 -28.58 -10.51
C SER A 174 1.56 -28.78 -9.35
N ALA A 175 1.46 -27.91 -8.34
CA ALA A 175 2.28 -27.96 -7.14
C ALA A 175 1.57 -28.73 -6.02
N VAL A 176 0.33 -28.34 -5.71
CA VAL A 176 -0.49 -28.98 -4.66
C VAL A 176 -1.97 -28.77 -4.91
N THR A 177 -2.80 -29.75 -4.54
CA THR A 177 -4.26 -29.61 -4.44
C THR A 177 -4.65 -29.39 -2.99
N CYS A 178 -5.30 -28.27 -2.69
CA CYS A 178 -5.77 -27.95 -1.36
C CYS A 178 -6.94 -28.85 -0.93
N ASP A 179 -6.92 -29.27 0.34
CA ASP A 179 -8.05 -29.93 0.98
C ASP A 179 -9.27 -29.00 1.01
N THR A 180 -10.47 -29.58 1.12
CA THR A 180 -11.75 -28.84 1.07
C THR A 180 -11.91 -27.75 2.15
N ASN A 181 -11.13 -27.84 3.23
CA ASN A 181 -11.17 -26.89 4.35
C ASN A 181 -10.03 -25.86 4.30
N LYS A 182 -9.19 -25.91 3.26
CA LYS A 182 -8.08 -24.99 3.04
C LYS A 182 -8.40 -24.10 1.84
N VAL A 183 -7.79 -22.93 1.82
CA VAL A 183 -7.91 -21.94 0.75
C VAL A 183 -6.59 -21.87 0.01
N CYS A 184 -6.66 -21.92 -1.33
CA CYS A 184 -5.50 -21.67 -2.19
C CYS A 184 -5.20 -20.16 -2.19
N VAL A 185 -4.00 -19.77 -1.76
CA VAL A 185 -3.59 -18.36 -1.71
C VAL A 185 -2.29 -18.18 -2.50
N GLU A 186 -2.40 -17.55 -3.67
CA GLU A 186 -1.31 -17.31 -4.63
C GLU A 186 -0.16 -16.53 -4.00
N ALA A 187 -0.48 -15.49 -3.23
CA ALA A 187 0.51 -14.63 -2.57
C ALA A 187 1.39 -15.39 -1.55
N LEU A 188 0.91 -16.51 -1.01
CA LEU A 188 1.65 -17.36 -0.09
C LEU A 188 2.23 -18.60 -0.77
N GLY A 189 1.85 -18.88 -2.02
CA GLY A 189 2.22 -20.12 -2.70
C GLY A 189 1.79 -21.37 -1.91
N ALA A 190 0.65 -21.30 -1.23
CA ALA A 190 0.28 -22.34 -0.26
C ALA A 190 -1.23 -22.52 -0.10
N CYS A 191 -1.58 -23.70 0.42
CA CYS A 191 -2.90 -24.01 0.93
C CYS A 191 -2.97 -23.66 2.42
N VAL A 192 -3.75 -22.66 2.77
CA VAL A 192 -3.82 -22.09 4.13
C VAL A 192 -5.21 -22.21 4.72
N ASP A 193 -5.38 -21.98 6.03
CA ASP A 193 -6.68 -22.09 6.70
C ASP A 193 -7.63 -20.95 6.34
N CYS A 194 -7.08 -19.80 5.94
CA CYS A 194 -7.84 -18.61 5.64
C CYS A 194 -7.05 -17.62 4.77
N THR A 195 -7.77 -16.69 4.14
CA THR A 195 -7.15 -15.60 3.40
C THR A 195 -6.67 -14.52 4.39
N PRO A 196 -5.39 -14.12 4.36
CA PRO A 196 -4.86 -13.08 5.26
C PRO A 196 -5.72 -11.82 5.31
N GLY A 197 -5.93 -11.28 6.51
CA GLY A 197 -6.75 -10.08 6.74
C GLY A 197 -8.26 -10.30 6.76
N THR A 198 -8.73 -11.53 6.56
CA THR A 198 -10.14 -11.88 6.78
C THR A 198 -10.43 -12.15 8.24
N TYR A 199 -11.70 -12.03 8.64
CA TYR A 199 -12.15 -12.32 10.00
C TYR A 199 -13.35 -13.27 9.99
N LYS A 200 -13.51 -14.01 11.08
CA LYS A 200 -14.69 -14.84 11.34
C LYS A 200 -15.08 -14.79 12.81
N CYS A 201 -16.34 -15.08 13.07
CA CYS A 201 -16.88 -15.21 14.42
C CYS A 201 -17.20 -16.68 14.69
N GLU A 202 -16.67 -17.24 15.78
CA GLU A 202 -17.06 -18.54 16.30
C GLU A 202 -17.65 -18.35 17.70
N GLY A 203 -18.98 -18.20 17.76
CA GLY A 203 -19.67 -17.80 18.98
C GLY A 203 -19.28 -16.38 19.38
N GLN A 204 -18.63 -16.24 20.53
CA GLN A 204 -18.17 -14.94 21.07
C GLN A 204 -16.75 -14.60 20.63
N GLU A 205 -16.00 -15.57 20.10
CA GLU A 205 -14.61 -15.39 19.71
C GLU A 205 -14.52 -14.82 18.30
N LEU A 206 -13.85 -13.67 18.17
CA LEU A 206 -13.45 -13.11 16.89
C LEU A 206 -12.07 -13.66 16.53
N TYR A 207 -11.99 -14.35 15.39
CA TYR A 207 -10.74 -14.78 14.80
C TYR A 207 -10.38 -13.88 13.62
N GLY A 208 -9.09 -13.54 13.54
CA GLY A 208 -8.48 -12.90 12.38
C GLY A 208 -7.56 -13.89 11.68
N CYS A 209 -7.44 -13.76 10.37
CA CYS A 209 -6.47 -14.51 9.61
C CYS A 209 -5.15 -13.73 9.57
N ASP A 210 -4.09 -14.32 10.12
CA ASP A 210 -2.77 -13.69 10.11
C ASP A 210 -2.11 -13.72 8.71
N SER A 211 -0.92 -13.13 8.60
CA SER A 211 -0.17 -13.08 7.35
C SER A 211 0.32 -14.45 6.86
N THR A 212 0.30 -15.47 7.71
CA THR A 212 0.66 -16.85 7.35
C THR A 212 -0.54 -17.66 6.87
N GLY A 213 -1.75 -17.07 6.92
CA GLY A 213 -2.98 -17.75 6.55
C GLY A 213 -3.52 -18.65 7.66
N SER A 214 -3.20 -18.35 8.93
CA SER A 214 -3.67 -19.09 10.11
C SER A 214 -4.71 -18.29 10.88
N TRP A 215 -5.74 -18.97 11.40
CA TRP A 215 -6.72 -18.35 12.29
C TRP A 215 -6.14 -18.10 13.68
N VAL A 216 -6.16 -16.86 14.13
CA VAL A 216 -5.73 -16.43 15.47
C VAL A 216 -6.86 -15.72 16.19
N SER A 217 -7.04 -15.96 17.49
CA SER A 217 -8.03 -15.22 18.28
C SER A 217 -7.56 -13.76 18.44
N VAL A 218 -8.42 -12.84 18.05
CA VAL A 218 -8.19 -11.38 18.11
C VAL A 218 -8.81 -10.80 19.36
N SER A 219 -10.04 -11.19 19.68
CA SER A 219 -10.76 -10.73 20.85
C SER A 219 -11.96 -11.61 21.17
N THR A 220 -12.35 -11.64 22.45
CA THR A 220 -13.63 -12.22 22.89
C THR A 220 -14.67 -11.12 23.04
N CYS A 221 -15.77 -11.22 22.31
CA CYS A 221 -16.90 -10.32 22.42
C CYS A 221 -17.80 -10.68 23.61
N TYR A 222 -18.53 -9.69 24.14
CA TYR A 222 -19.47 -9.88 25.25
C TYR A 222 -20.64 -10.84 24.90
N SER A 223 -21.05 -10.89 23.64
CA SER A 223 -22.02 -11.85 23.13
C SER A 223 -21.74 -12.15 21.67
N SER A 224 -22.27 -13.27 21.15
CA SER A 224 -22.13 -13.62 19.73
C SER A 224 -22.81 -12.62 18.80
N ASP A 225 -23.86 -11.94 19.27
CA ASP A 225 -24.65 -10.99 18.46
C ASP A 225 -23.88 -9.72 18.11
N ILE A 226 -22.78 -9.45 18.79
CA ILE A 226 -21.98 -8.26 18.60
C ILE A 226 -20.63 -8.53 17.94
N CYS A 227 -20.37 -9.78 17.52
CA CYS A 227 -19.17 -10.09 16.75
C CYS A 227 -19.41 -9.71 15.28
N ASP A 228 -18.61 -8.77 14.76
CA ASP A 228 -18.70 -8.31 13.38
C ASP A 228 -17.44 -8.72 12.59
N PRO A 229 -17.53 -9.75 11.73
CA PRO A 229 -16.41 -10.20 10.92
C PRO A 229 -16.12 -9.28 9.72
N VAL A 230 -17.06 -8.41 9.34
CA VAL A 230 -16.84 -7.43 8.26
C VAL A 230 -15.95 -6.30 8.77
N GLN A 231 -16.20 -5.85 10.00
CA GLN A 231 -15.40 -4.80 10.64
C GLN A 231 -14.18 -5.33 11.40
N GLY A 232 -14.06 -6.66 11.57
CA GLY A 232 -12.97 -7.27 12.32
C GLY A 232 -12.94 -6.82 13.78
N ARG A 233 -14.10 -6.61 14.42
CA ARG A 233 -14.20 -6.15 15.81
C ARG A 233 -15.52 -6.52 16.47
N CYS A 234 -15.54 -6.42 17.80
CA CYS A 234 -16.79 -6.44 18.55
C CYS A 234 -17.49 -5.08 18.46
N VAL A 235 -18.70 -5.04 17.93
CA VAL A 235 -19.50 -3.81 17.82
C VAL A 235 -20.36 -3.58 19.06
N SER A 236 -20.86 -2.36 19.26
CA SER A 236 -21.94 -2.12 20.22
C SER A 236 -23.27 -2.09 19.49
N PHE A 237 -24.35 -2.47 20.17
CA PHE A 237 -25.71 -2.75 19.65
C PHE A 237 -26.43 -1.66 18.81
N ASN A 238 -25.77 -0.61 18.32
CA ASN A 238 -26.46 0.56 17.75
C ASN A 238 -26.09 1.00 16.33
N LEU A 239 -25.17 0.36 15.58
CA LEU A 239 -24.71 0.93 14.31
C LEU A 239 -24.74 0.05 13.04
N HIS A 240 -24.88 -1.28 13.11
CA HIS A 240 -24.81 -2.10 11.88
C HIS A 240 -26.17 -2.62 11.36
N LYS A 241 -27.21 -2.68 12.20
CA LYS A 241 -28.56 -3.14 11.77
C LYS A 241 -29.48 -2.04 11.21
N MET A 242 -29.02 -0.79 11.14
CA MET A 242 -29.85 0.35 10.72
C MET A 242 -29.61 0.81 9.27
N ASP A 243 -28.77 0.13 8.48
CA ASP A 243 -28.43 0.59 7.12
C ASP A 243 -29.34 0.04 6.00
N GLU A 244 -30.19 -0.98 6.26
CA GLU A 244 -31.07 -1.54 5.20
C GLU A 244 -32.58 -1.42 5.44
N THR A 245 -33.04 -0.82 6.55
CA THR A 245 -34.47 -0.59 6.79
C THR A 245 -34.78 0.83 7.25
N PHE A 246 -34.54 1.80 6.37
CA PHE A 246 -35.16 3.13 6.50
C PHE A 246 -36.62 3.08 6.00
N GLU A 247 -37.44 2.18 6.55
CA GLU A 247 -38.89 2.29 6.48
C GLU A 247 -39.37 3.14 7.67
N LEU A 248 -39.69 4.40 7.34
CA LEU A 248 -40.70 5.26 7.99
C LEU A 248 -41.36 4.72 9.27
N LEU A 249 -40.67 4.78 10.41
CA LEU A 249 -41.32 4.77 11.71
C LEU A 249 -41.26 6.17 12.36
N PRO A 250 -42.38 6.64 12.93
CA PRO A 250 -42.47 7.97 13.49
C PRO A 250 -41.58 8.08 14.74
N GLN A 251 -40.77 9.14 14.76
CA GLN A 251 -39.98 9.51 15.92
C GLN A 251 -40.91 9.91 17.06
N ASN A 252 -41.19 8.98 17.99
CA ASN A 252 -41.86 9.33 19.23
C ASN A 252 -41.66 8.33 20.37
N ARG A 253 -40.43 7.86 20.58
CA ARG A 253 -40.05 7.23 21.85
C ARG A 253 -38.69 7.73 22.33
N CYS A 254 -38.66 8.98 22.76
CA CYS A 254 -37.80 9.31 23.90
C CYS A 254 -38.57 8.91 25.15
N ALA A 255 -37.95 8.02 25.92
CA ALA A 255 -38.42 7.57 27.20
C ALA A 255 -38.41 8.72 28.22
N THR A 256 -39.55 8.87 28.89
CA THR A 256 -39.77 9.40 30.25
C THR A 256 -39.36 10.84 30.60
N PRO A 257 -40.19 11.55 31.39
CA PRO A 257 -39.94 12.93 31.79
C PRO A 257 -38.86 12.98 32.87
N CYS A 258 -37.94 13.93 32.74
CA CYS A 258 -37.16 14.39 33.88
C CYS A 258 -38.14 15.03 34.87
N ASP A 259 -38.20 14.45 36.05
CA ASP A 259 -38.92 14.91 37.23
C ASP A 259 -38.30 16.23 37.70
N THR A 260 -38.84 17.37 37.26
CA THR A 260 -38.55 18.66 37.89
C THR A 260 -39.66 18.91 38.90
N GLY A 261 -39.30 18.76 40.18
CA GLY A 261 -40.15 19.11 41.31
C GLY A 261 -40.69 20.54 41.20
N ASP A 262 -41.91 20.68 41.73
CA ASP A 262 -42.73 21.86 41.92
C ASP A 262 -41.98 23.20 41.90
N VAL A 263 -42.17 23.95 40.81
CA VAL A 263 -41.96 25.40 40.78
C VAL A 263 -43.33 26.07 40.78
N ASP A 264 -43.62 26.66 41.93
CA ASP A 264 -44.84 27.40 42.25
C ASP A 264 -45.07 28.54 41.25
N LEU A 265 -46.17 28.48 40.50
CA LEU A 265 -46.47 29.38 39.37
C LEU A 265 -47.01 30.75 39.83
N ASP A 266 -47.20 30.96 41.14
CA ASP A 266 -47.72 32.22 41.71
C ASP A 266 -46.65 33.29 41.98
N ALA A 267 -45.36 32.98 41.82
CA ALA A 267 -44.27 33.93 42.08
C ALA A 267 -43.87 34.84 40.90
N LEU A 268 -44.46 34.65 39.70
CA LEU A 268 -44.05 35.35 38.47
C LEU A 268 -44.96 36.51 38.03
N LEU A 269 -46.03 36.84 38.77
CA LEU A 269 -46.93 37.95 38.43
C LEU A 269 -46.57 39.31 39.05
N ASP A 270 -45.62 39.38 39.99
CA ASP A 270 -45.34 40.63 40.74
C ASP A 270 -44.16 41.48 40.22
N MET A 271 -43.50 41.09 39.11
CA MET A 271 -42.40 41.89 38.52
C MET A 271 -42.82 42.79 37.35
N ALA A 272 -44.12 42.86 37.03
CA ALA A 272 -44.66 43.67 35.92
C ALA A 272 -45.35 44.98 36.34
N ALA A 273 -45.13 45.47 37.57
CA ALA A 273 -45.67 46.74 38.06
C ALA A 273 -44.56 47.64 38.63
N GLY A 274 -43.69 48.18 37.76
CA GLY A 274 -42.58 48.99 38.23
C GLY A 274 -41.79 49.78 37.19
N PHE A 275 -42.43 50.31 36.14
CA PHE A 275 -41.79 51.32 35.30
C PHE A 275 -42.79 52.42 34.91
N ARG A 276 -42.85 53.47 35.75
CA ARG A 276 -43.44 54.77 35.44
C ARG A 276 -42.33 55.83 35.52
N MET A 277 -42.40 56.77 34.56
CA MET A 277 -41.72 58.08 34.46
C MET A 277 -40.29 58.11 33.91
N ALA A 278 -40.15 58.49 32.64
CA ALA A 278 -39.97 59.90 32.23
C ALA A 278 -40.56 60.11 30.83
#